data_AF-A0AA36H3P5-F1
#
_entry.id   AF-A0AA36H3P5-F1
#
_cell.length_a   1.000
_cell.length_b   1.000
_cell.length_c   1.000
_cell.angle_alpha   90.00
_cell.angle_beta   90.00
_cell.angle_gamma   90.00
#
_symmetry.space_group_name_H-M   'P 1'
#
loop_
_entity.id
_entity.type
_entity.pdbx_description
1 polymer ?
#
loop_
_entity_poly.entity_id
_entity_poly.type
_entity_poly.pdbx_seq_one_letter_code
_entity_poly.pdbx_strand_id
1 'polypeptide(L)'
;MSCKVWYVFSHVWLAATFAVIVAALSLSSSSSEEVVCIVTAALRGQVSDIVFDGALVANVLILVCYGLFLRGVRRITIKRKNMTVYRPLILISISVILGWITIISFGVISMLIRLDINNLDVVLVAGLPINLSMAGNFFVYYAVSKQYRKLFDAHLRIRAVKNFLGLREAKPQKGTLFVTNFQR
;
A
#
# COMPACT_ATOMS: atom_id res chain seq x y z
N MET A 1 -5.87 -22.80 -6.14
CA MET A 1 -5.81 -21.41 -6.66
C MET A 1 -6.79 -20.47 -5.95
N SER A 2 -7.81 -21.01 -5.25
CA SER A 2 -8.94 -20.26 -4.69
C SER A 2 -8.62 -19.31 -3.52
N CYS A 3 -7.75 -19.69 -2.58
CA CYS A 3 -7.50 -18.89 -1.36
C CYS A 3 -6.90 -17.49 -1.63
N LYS A 4 -6.09 -17.35 -2.70
CA LYS A 4 -5.50 -16.05 -3.09
C LYS A 4 -6.53 -15.09 -3.66
N VAL A 5 -7.45 -15.61 -4.47
CA VAL A 5 -8.53 -14.82 -5.09
C VAL A 5 -9.49 -14.34 -4.01
N TRP A 6 -9.86 -15.22 -3.06
CA TRP A 6 -10.69 -14.85 -1.91
C TRP A 6 -10.04 -13.78 -1.02
N TYR A 7 -8.73 -13.83 -0.80
CA TYR A 7 -8.01 -12.79 -0.05
C TYR A 7 -8.06 -11.43 -0.76
N VAL A 8 -7.77 -11.40 -2.07
CA VAL A 8 -7.82 -10.16 -2.86
C VAL A 8 -9.22 -9.60 -2.91
N PHE A 9 -10.23 -10.45 -3.15
CA PHE A 9 -11.63 -10.04 -3.12
C PHE A 9 -12.05 -9.48 -1.77
N SER A 10 -11.68 -10.12 -0.66
CA SER A 10 -12.03 -9.66 0.68
C SER A 10 -11.46 -8.27 0.99
N HIS A 11 -10.23 -7.98 0.57
CA HIS A 11 -9.62 -6.67 0.77
C HIS A 11 -10.19 -5.59 -0.16
N VAL A 12 -10.35 -5.92 -1.44
CA VAL A 12 -10.86 -4.98 -2.45
C VAL A 12 -12.31 -4.63 -2.15
N TRP A 13 -13.12 -5.61 -1.74
CA TRP A 13 -14.50 -5.39 -1.36
C TRP A 13 -14.63 -4.44 -0.17
N LEU A 14 -13.90 -4.71 0.92
CA LEU A 14 -13.93 -3.86 2.11
C LEU A 14 -13.53 -2.42 1.79
N ALA A 15 -12.44 -2.23 1.02
CA ALA A 15 -11.99 -0.91 0.60
C ALA A 15 -13.00 -0.21 -0.31
N ALA A 16 -13.58 -0.93 -1.28
CA ALA A 16 -14.59 -0.38 -2.18
C ALA A 16 -15.86 0.02 -1.44
N THR A 17 -16.36 -0.82 -0.52
CA THR A 17 -17.53 -0.49 0.29
C THR A 17 -17.30 0.75 1.15
N PHE A 18 -16.14 0.86 1.78
CA PHE A 18 -15.80 2.03 2.58
C PHE A 18 -15.71 3.30 1.73
N ALA A 19 -15.06 3.23 0.56
CA ALA A 19 -14.95 4.35 -0.36
C ALA A 19 -16.32 4.83 -0.88
N VAL A 20 -17.21 3.89 -1.23
CA VAL A 20 -18.56 4.23 -1.71
C VAL A 20 -19.40 4.90 -0.61
N ILE A 21 -19.32 4.39 0.64
CA ILE A 21 -20.02 4.97 1.78
C ILE A 21 -19.55 6.41 2.02
N VAL A 22 -18.23 6.64 2.04
CA VAL A 22 -17.68 7.99 2.21
C VAL A 22 -18.11 8.91 1.07
N ALA A 23 -18.03 8.47 -0.18
CA ALA A 23 -18.44 9.27 -1.34
C ALA A 23 -19.94 9.64 -1.28
N ALA A 24 -20.81 8.70 -0.90
CA ALA A 24 -22.23 8.94 -0.74
C ALA A 24 -22.52 9.95 0.37
N LEU A 25 -21.85 9.82 1.52
CA LEU A 25 -21.98 10.77 2.63
C LEU A 25 -21.50 12.18 2.23
N SER A 26 -20.38 12.29 1.53
CA SER A 26 -19.85 13.56 1.03
C SER A 26 -20.82 14.24 0.06
N LEU A 27 -21.43 13.49 -0.86
CA LEU A 27 -22.42 14.03 -1.80
C LEU A 27 -23.71 14.46 -1.08
N SER A 28 -24.12 13.75 -0.02
CA SER A 28 -25.30 14.10 0.76
C SER A 28 -25.11 15.35 1.65
N SER A 29 -23.87 15.66 2.03
CA SER A 29 -23.54 16.76 2.93
C SER A 29 -23.23 18.10 2.23
N SER A 30 -23.25 18.13 0.88
CA SER A 30 -22.88 19.33 0.11
C SER A 30 -24.04 20.34 0.08
N SER A 31 -24.16 21.15 1.13
CA SER A 31 -25.00 22.36 1.13
C SER A 31 -24.16 23.58 0.73
N SER A 32 -24.22 23.95 -0.56
CA SER A 32 -23.97 25.29 -1.13
C SER A 32 -22.86 26.21 -0.56
N GLU A 33 -21.79 25.68 0.02
CA GLU A 33 -20.60 26.44 0.40
C GLU A 33 -19.39 26.00 -0.46
N GLU A 34 -18.56 26.96 -0.84
CA GLU A 34 -17.28 26.69 -1.51
C GLU A 34 -16.37 25.90 -0.56
N VAL A 35 -16.05 24.66 -0.91
CA VAL A 35 -15.16 23.79 -0.13
C VAL A 35 -13.90 23.47 -0.93
N VAL A 36 -12.78 23.33 -0.23
CA VAL A 36 -11.52 22.86 -0.83
C VAL A 36 -11.73 21.47 -1.42
N CYS A 37 -11.12 21.17 -2.57
CA CYS A 37 -11.26 19.88 -3.27
C CYS A 37 -10.51 18.75 -2.55
N ILE A 38 -11.03 18.38 -1.38
CA ILE A 38 -10.59 17.26 -0.56
C ILE A 38 -11.83 16.61 0.06
N VAL A 39 -11.84 15.28 0.08
CA VAL A 39 -12.99 14.49 0.54
C VAL A 39 -13.34 14.82 2.00
N THR A 40 -12.34 15.13 2.83
CA THR A 40 -12.51 15.48 4.24
C THR A 40 -13.08 16.89 4.46
N ALA A 41 -12.96 17.84 3.52
CA ALA A 41 -13.54 19.18 3.71
C ALA A 41 -15.07 19.19 3.63
N ALA A 42 -15.66 18.19 2.95
CA ALA A 42 -17.11 18.04 2.85
C ALA A 42 -17.72 17.37 4.10
N LEU A 43 -16.91 16.80 4.98
CA LEU A 43 -17.34 16.11 6.21
C LEU A 43 -17.25 17.09 7.38
N ARG A 44 -18.39 17.67 7.78
CA ARG A 44 -18.48 18.58 8.95
C ARG A 44 -19.35 18.00 10.06
N GLY A 45 -19.05 18.34 11.31
CA GLY A 45 -19.83 17.94 12.48
C GLY A 45 -19.77 16.44 12.78
N GLN A 46 -20.86 15.87 13.33
CA GLN A 46 -20.92 14.47 13.77
C GLN A 46 -20.62 13.42 12.69
N VAL A 47 -20.80 13.76 11.41
CA VAL A 47 -20.51 12.83 10.30
C VAL A 47 -18.98 12.65 10.15
N SER A 48 -18.19 13.66 10.51
CA SER A 48 -16.73 13.57 10.55
C SER A 48 -16.27 12.49 11.54
N ASP A 49 -16.74 12.56 12.78
CA ASP A 49 -16.35 11.64 13.85
C ASP A 49 -16.69 10.18 13.51
N ILE A 50 -17.89 9.93 12.98
CA ILE A 50 -18.33 8.59 12.54
C ILE A 50 -17.44 8.05 11.41
N VAL A 51 -17.04 8.90 10.46
CA VAL A 51 -16.19 8.50 9.34
C VAL A 51 -14.75 8.25 9.79
N PHE A 52 -14.22 9.05 10.71
CA PHE A 52 -12.87 8.85 11.27
C PHE A 52 -12.79 7.60 12.16
N ASP A 53 -13.77 7.37 13.03
CA ASP A 53 -13.86 6.14 13.85
C ASP A 53 -14.05 4.91 12.96
N GLY A 54 -14.94 5.00 11.96
CA GLY A 54 -15.14 3.94 10.97
C GLY A 54 -13.86 3.64 10.17
N ALA A 55 -13.11 4.67 9.76
CA ALA A 55 -11.83 4.54 9.10
C ALA A 55 -10.83 3.82 10.01
N LEU A 56 -10.74 4.19 11.29
CA LEU A 56 -9.85 3.56 12.26
C LEU A 56 -10.14 2.06 12.38
N VAL A 57 -11.42 1.67 12.52
CA VAL A 57 -11.84 0.25 12.60
C VAL A 57 -11.49 -0.51 11.32
N ALA A 58 -11.77 0.06 10.15
CA ALA A 58 -11.44 -0.55 8.86
C ALA A 58 -9.91 -0.75 8.72
N ASN A 59 -9.11 0.24 9.12
CA ASN A 59 -7.65 0.18 9.08
C ASN A 59 -7.08 -0.89 10.02
N VAL A 60 -7.65 -1.06 11.21
CA VAL A 60 -7.27 -2.15 12.13
C VAL A 60 -7.60 -3.51 11.51
N LEU A 61 -8.77 -3.68 10.90
CA LEU A 61 -9.16 -4.92 10.23
C LEU A 61 -8.20 -5.27 9.08
N ILE A 62 -7.85 -4.28 8.26
CA ILE A 62 -6.87 -4.42 7.18
C ILE A 62 -5.51 -4.89 7.75
N LEU A 63 -5.05 -4.29 8.85
CA LEU A 63 -3.78 -4.65 9.49
C LEU A 63 -3.79 -6.09 10.01
N VAL A 64 -4.90 -6.56 10.59
CA VAL A 64 -5.07 -7.96 11.01
C VAL A 64 -4.96 -8.90 9.81
N CYS A 65 -5.66 -8.61 8.71
CA CYS A 65 -5.60 -9.42 7.50
C CYS A 65 -4.19 -9.49 6.90
N TYR A 66 -3.48 -8.36 6.82
CA TYR A 66 -2.08 -8.32 6.39
C TYR A 66 -1.16 -9.13 7.31
N GLY A 67 -1.38 -9.07 8.63
CA GLY A 67 -0.64 -9.86 9.61
C GLY A 67 -0.83 -11.37 9.42
N LEU A 68 -2.07 -11.82 9.19
CA LEU A 68 -2.38 -13.22 8.89
C LEU A 68 -1.74 -13.68 7.59
N PHE A 69 -1.80 -12.85 6.54
CA PHE A 69 -1.14 -13.12 5.26
C PHE A 69 0.38 -13.28 5.43
N LEU A 70 1.03 -12.38 6.15
CA LEU A 70 2.46 -12.44 6.44
C LEU A 70 2.84 -13.70 7.22
N ARG A 71 2.04 -14.09 8.21
CA ARG A 71 2.24 -15.35 8.95
C ARG A 71 2.13 -16.55 8.02
N GLY A 72 1.12 -16.59 7.14
CA GLY A 72 0.93 -17.65 6.16
C GLY A 72 2.11 -17.75 5.18
N VAL A 73 2.53 -16.62 4.61
CA VAL A 73 3.66 -16.55 3.67
C VAL A 73 4.97 -16.94 4.34
N ARG A 74 5.24 -16.47 5.57
CA ARG A 74 6.43 -16.88 6.34
C ARG A 74 6.43 -18.39 6.60
N ARG A 75 5.29 -18.98 7.00
CA ARG A 75 5.19 -20.44 7.18
C ARG A 75 5.48 -21.22 5.91
N ILE A 76 4.97 -20.78 4.76
CA ILE A 76 5.23 -21.44 3.46
C ILE A 76 6.69 -21.26 3.02
N THR A 77 7.27 -20.08 3.26
CA THR A 77 8.66 -19.77 2.93
C THR A 77 9.64 -20.59 3.77
N ILE A 78 9.37 -20.78 5.07
CA ILE A 78 10.19 -21.66 5.93
C ILE A 78 10.12 -23.11 5.44
N LYS A 79 8.94 -23.56 4.99
CA LYS A 79 8.75 -24.92 4.45
C LYS A 79 9.38 -25.13 3.06
N ARG A 80 9.58 -24.08 2.25
CA ARG A 80 10.12 -24.19 0.89
C ARG A 80 11.40 -23.36 0.72
N LYS A 81 12.50 -23.99 0.34
CA LYS A 81 13.82 -23.38 0.06
C LYS A 81 13.86 -22.37 -1.12
N ASN A 82 12.72 -22.02 -1.72
CA ASN A 82 12.60 -21.07 -2.82
C ASN A 82 12.34 -19.64 -2.30
N MET A 83 13.34 -19.04 -1.64
CA MET A 83 13.21 -17.75 -0.97
C MET A 83 13.20 -16.52 -1.90
N THR A 84 13.59 -16.68 -3.16
CA THR A 84 13.86 -15.55 -4.08
C THR A 84 12.59 -14.80 -4.51
N VAL A 85 11.45 -15.49 -4.56
CA VAL A 85 10.16 -14.91 -5.01
C VAL A 85 9.39 -14.27 -3.86
N TYR A 86 9.47 -14.83 -2.64
CA TYR A 86 8.70 -14.35 -1.49
C TYR A 86 9.35 -13.20 -0.72
N ARG A 87 10.67 -13.01 -0.85
CA ARG A 87 11.41 -11.92 -0.19
C ARG A 87 10.87 -10.51 -0.47
N PRO A 88 10.61 -10.07 -1.72
CA PRO A 88 10.03 -8.74 -1.98
C PRO A 88 8.59 -8.63 -1.45
N LEU A 89 7.80 -9.69 -1.56
CA LEU A 89 6.40 -9.73 -1.11
C LEU A 89 6.30 -9.52 0.41
N ILE A 90 7.19 -10.15 1.17
CA ILE A 90 7.29 -9.98 2.62
C ILE A 90 7.71 -8.55 2.97
N LEU A 91 8.71 -7.99 2.27
CA LEU A 91 9.18 -6.63 2.53
C LEU A 91 8.10 -5.57 2.26
N ILE A 92 7.33 -5.74 1.19
CA ILE A 92 6.21 -4.85 0.85
C ILE A 92 5.08 -4.98 1.85
N SER A 93 4.77 -6.20 2.28
CA SER A 93 3.75 -6.40 3.32
C SER A 93 4.19 -5.75 4.64
N ILE A 94 5.49 -5.79 4.98
CA ILE A 94 6.04 -5.11 6.17
C ILE A 94 5.99 -3.59 6.01
N SER A 95 6.36 -3.03 4.85
CA SER A 95 6.32 -1.57 4.63
C SER A 95 4.89 -1.03 4.73
N VAL A 96 3.90 -1.77 4.23
CA VAL A 96 2.48 -1.39 4.35
C VAL A 96 2.05 -1.39 5.82
N ILE A 97 2.37 -2.45 6.58
CA ILE A 97 2.07 -2.50 8.02
C ILE A 97 2.75 -1.35 8.78
N LEU A 98 4.01 -1.06 8.49
CA LEU A 98 4.74 0.05 9.11
C LEU A 98 4.08 1.38 8.79
N GLY A 99 3.66 1.62 7.54
CA GLY A 99 2.94 2.84 7.15
C GLY A 99 1.64 3.04 7.93
N TRP A 100 0.86 1.96 8.11
CA TRP A 100 -0.36 1.99 8.92
C TRP A 100 -0.08 2.24 10.40
N ILE A 101 0.94 1.60 10.97
CA ILE A 101 1.35 1.84 12.37
C ILE A 101 1.75 3.31 12.56
N THR A 102 2.48 3.90 11.61
CA THR A 102 2.86 5.32 11.69
C THR A 102 1.64 6.24 11.73
N ILE A 103 0.58 5.96 10.97
CA ILE A 103 -0.67 6.75 11.04
C ILE A 103 -1.33 6.63 12.42
N ILE A 104 -1.45 5.41 12.95
CA ILE A 104 -2.06 5.18 14.27
C ILE A 104 -1.24 5.89 15.35
N SER A 105 0.09 5.78 15.29
CA SER A 105 1.00 6.49 16.20
C SER A 105 0.84 8.00 16.10
N PHE A 106 0.70 8.54 14.89
CA PHE A 106 0.42 9.97 14.68
C PHE A 106 -0.90 10.39 15.34
N GLY A 107 -1.97 9.59 15.20
CA GLY A 107 -3.27 9.83 15.85
C GLY A 107 -3.20 9.81 17.38
N VAL A 108 -2.41 8.91 17.97
CA VAL A 108 -2.19 8.87 19.43
C VAL A 108 -1.40 10.10 19.88
N ILE A 109 -0.37 10.50 19.14
CA ILE A 109 0.44 11.69 19.44
C ILE A 109 -0.41 12.97 19.33
N SER A 110 -1.26 13.09 18.31
CA SER A 110 -2.17 14.23 18.17
C SER A 110 -3.15 14.33 19.33
N MET A 111 -3.65 13.19 19.84
CA MET A 111 -4.49 13.15 21.04
C MET A 111 -3.73 13.60 22.29
N LEU A 112 -2.47 13.18 22.45
CA LEU A 112 -1.63 13.55 23.60
C LEU A 112 -1.29 15.04 23.63
N ILE A 113 -1.04 15.64 22.47
CA ILE A 113 -0.65 17.06 22.33
C ILE A 113 -1.88 17.99 22.22
N ARG A 114 -3.10 17.42 22.19
CA ARG A 114 -4.36 18.15 21.91
C ARG A 114 -4.28 18.95 20.61
N LEU A 115 -3.62 18.39 19.60
CA LEU A 115 -3.65 18.96 18.26
C LEU A 115 -5.05 18.81 17.72
N ASP A 116 -5.59 19.89 17.17
CA ASP A 116 -6.89 19.87 16.54
C ASP A 116 -6.77 19.11 15.20
N ILE A 117 -7.29 17.88 15.22
CA ILE A 117 -7.29 16.91 14.11
C ILE A 117 -8.19 17.37 12.96
N ASN A 118 -9.06 18.36 13.19
CA ASN A 118 -9.86 18.99 12.14
C ASN A 118 -9.06 19.97 11.27
N ASN A 119 -7.82 20.29 11.66
CA ASN A 119 -6.95 21.09 10.80
C ASN A 119 -6.52 20.27 9.58
N LEU A 120 -6.81 20.83 8.40
CA LEU A 120 -6.46 20.27 7.09
C LEU A 120 -4.98 19.85 7.02
N ASP A 121 -4.11 20.69 7.55
CA ASP A 121 -2.66 20.51 7.51
C ASP A 121 -2.23 19.25 8.28
N VAL A 122 -2.87 18.99 9.43
CA VAL A 122 -2.61 17.82 10.27
C VAL A 122 -3.06 16.55 9.56
N VAL A 123 -4.22 16.57 8.90
CA VAL A 123 -4.74 15.44 8.11
C VAL A 123 -3.87 15.17 6.88
N LEU A 124 -3.40 16.21 6.18
CA LEU A 124 -2.51 16.06 5.03
C LEU A 124 -1.18 15.42 5.43
N VAL A 125 -0.59 15.90 6.52
CA VAL A 125 0.68 15.38 7.05
C VAL A 125 0.53 13.94 7.52
N ALA A 126 -0.59 13.61 8.19
CA ALA A 126 -0.91 12.24 8.60
C ALA A 126 -1.00 11.26 7.42
N GLY A 127 -1.38 11.74 6.23
CA GLY A 127 -1.49 10.94 5.01
C GLY A 127 -0.16 10.68 4.30
N LEU A 128 0.92 11.41 4.60
CA LEU A 128 2.21 11.25 3.91
C LEU A 128 2.85 9.86 4.08
N PRO A 129 2.88 9.24 5.29
CA PRO A 129 3.56 7.97 5.51
C PRO A 129 2.96 6.80 4.70
N ILE A 130 1.63 6.75 4.57
CA ILE A 130 0.96 5.69 3.80
C ILE A 130 1.17 5.87 2.31
N ASN A 131 1.13 7.11 1.81
CA ASN A 131 1.41 7.43 0.42
C ASN A 131 2.85 7.06 0.05
N LEU A 132 3.81 7.36 0.93
CA LEU A 132 5.21 6.97 0.75
C LEU A 132 5.37 5.44 0.78
N SER A 133 4.66 4.74 1.66
CA SER A 133 4.66 3.27 1.71
C SER A 133 4.11 2.65 0.42
N MET A 134 3.02 3.19 -0.13
CA MET A 134 2.43 2.73 -1.38
C MET A 134 3.36 2.99 -2.58
N ALA A 135 4.00 4.16 -2.65
CA ALA A 135 4.98 4.50 -3.69
C ALA A 135 6.27 3.66 -3.57
N GLY A 136 6.69 3.36 -2.34
CA GLY A 136 7.89 2.58 -2.01
C GLY A 136 7.86 1.14 -2.54
N ASN A 137 6.67 0.58 -2.77
CA ASN A 137 6.50 -0.79 -3.25
C ASN A 137 7.26 -1.06 -4.55
N PHE A 138 7.29 -0.08 -5.47
CA PHE A 138 8.04 -0.19 -6.72
C PHE A 138 9.54 -0.39 -6.48
N PHE A 139 10.13 0.45 -5.63
CA PHE A 139 11.56 0.40 -5.31
C PHE A 139 11.94 -0.93 -4.64
N VAL A 140 11.09 -1.43 -3.74
CA VAL A 140 11.30 -2.72 -3.07
C VAL A 140 11.26 -3.88 -4.07
N TYR A 141 10.30 -3.88 -5.00
CA TYR A 141 10.25 -4.91 -6.05
C TYR A 141 11.50 -4.90 -6.94
N TYR A 142 11.95 -3.70 -7.35
CA TYR A 142 13.11 -3.54 -8.22
C TYR A 142 14.44 -3.93 -7.53
N ALA A 143 14.63 -3.54 -6.27
CA ALA A 143 15.88 -3.80 -5.54
C ALA A 143 16.05 -5.27 -5.14
N VAL A 144 14.97 -5.96 -4.80
CA VAL A 144 15.05 -7.27 -4.12
C VAL A 144 14.88 -8.45 -5.07
N SER A 145 14.07 -8.31 -6.13
CA SER A 145 13.76 -9.42 -7.02
C SER A 145 14.49 -9.33 -8.35
N LYS A 146 15.48 -10.22 -8.54
CA LYS A 146 16.22 -10.33 -9.80
C LYS A 146 15.32 -10.65 -11.00
N GLN A 147 14.22 -11.38 -10.79
CA GLN A 147 13.26 -11.70 -11.86
C GLN A 147 12.45 -10.47 -12.27
N TYR A 148 11.92 -9.73 -11.29
CA TYR A 148 11.18 -8.49 -11.53
C TYR A 148 12.06 -7.42 -12.16
N ARG A 149 13.31 -7.29 -11.70
CA ARG A 149 14.29 -6.36 -12.27
C ARG A 149 14.61 -6.66 -13.73
N LYS A 150 14.73 -7.95 -14.11
CA LYS A 150 14.92 -8.35 -15.51
C LYS A 150 13.71 -8.00 -16.38
N LEU A 151 12.50 -8.22 -15.87
CA LEU A 151 11.25 -7.84 -16.55
C LEU A 151 11.16 -6.32 -16.73
N PHE A 152 11.49 -5.55 -15.69
CA PHE A 152 11.52 -4.09 -15.74
C PHE A 152 12.59 -3.56 -16.69
N ASP A 153 13.82 -4.06 -16.63
CA ASP A 153 14.90 -3.67 -17.54
C ASP A 153 14.56 -3.99 -19.02
N ALA A 154 13.77 -5.05 -19.25
CA ALA A 154 13.28 -5.40 -20.59
C ALA A 154 12.17 -4.46 -21.09
N HIS A 155 11.22 -4.08 -20.24
CA HIS A 155 10.07 -3.24 -20.62
C HIS A 155 10.39 -1.74 -20.64
N LEU A 156 11.18 -1.25 -19.69
CA LEU A 156 11.42 0.18 -19.50
C LEU A 156 12.67 0.71 -20.19
N ARG A 157 13.43 -0.12 -20.92
CA ARG A 157 14.69 0.29 -21.60
C ARG A 157 15.57 1.20 -20.72
N ILE A 158 15.60 0.97 -19.40
CA ILE A 158 16.26 1.79 -18.37
C ILE A 158 17.78 1.88 -18.52
N ARG A 159 18.35 1.23 -19.55
CA ARG A 159 19.77 1.34 -19.93
C ARG A 159 20.26 2.79 -20.00
N ALA A 160 19.43 3.75 -20.44
CA ALA A 160 19.79 5.17 -20.48
C ALA A 160 19.93 5.81 -19.07
N VAL A 161 18.96 5.58 -18.18
CA VAL A 161 18.98 6.10 -16.80
C VAL A 161 20.07 5.40 -15.96
N LYS A 162 20.32 4.12 -16.23
CA LYS A 162 21.34 3.30 -15.57
C LYS A 162 22.76 3.72 -15.98
N ASN A 163 22.94 4.16 -17.23
CA ASN A 163 24.17 4.78 -17.71
C ASN A 163 24.36 6.19 -17.12
N PHE A 164 23.27 6.94 -16.93
CA PHE A 164 23.30 8.27 -16.31
C PHE A 164 23.63 8.22 -14.80
N LEU A 165 23.13 7.21 -14.07
CA LEU A 165 23.35 7.03 -12.62
C LEU A 165 24.64 6.27 -12.26
N GLY A 166 25.46 5.84 -13.24
CA GLY A 166 26.74 5.18 -12.97
C GLY A 166 26.67 3.84 -12.22
N LEU A 167 25.47 3.24 -12.10
CA LEU A 167 25.26 1.99 -11.39
C LEU A 167 25.80 0.81 -12.20
N ARG A 168 27.09 0.53 -12.00
CA ARG A 168 27.86 -0.54 -12.63
C ARG A 168 27.35 -1.91 -12.13
N GLU A 169 26.63 -2.66 -12.96
CA GLU A 169 26.28 -4.04 -12.65
C GLU A 169 27.44 -4.99 -12.99
N ALA A 170 27.74 -5.89 -12.06
CA ALA A 170 28.61 -7.04 -12.25
C ALA A 170 28.06 -7.97 -13.35
N LYS A 171 28.98 -8.60 -14.09
CA LYS A 171 28.76 -9.41 -15.31
C LYS A 171 27.49 -10.29 -15.28
N PRO A 172 26.75 -10.38 -16.41
CA PRO A 172 25.64 -11.31 -16.56
C PRO A 172 26.17 -12.76 -16.61
N GLN A 173 25.61 -13.62 -15.75
CA GLN A 173 25.80 -15.07 -15.83
C GLN A 173 25.00 -15.61 -17.03
N LYS A 174 25.70 -16.20 -18.01
CA LYS A 174 25.13 -16.90 -19.17
C LYS A 174 24.35 -18.16 -18.72
N GLY A 175 23.24 -18.46 -19.42
CA GLY A 175 22.41 -19.67 -19.30
C GLY A 175 21.18 -19.46 -18.39
N THR A 176 19.93 -19.69 -18.77
CA THR A 176 19.36 -20.56 -19.80
C THR A 176 18.03 -19.95 -20.25
N LEU A 177 17.84 -19.95 -21.57
CA LEU A 177 16.63 -19.58 -22.27
C LEU A 177 15.51 -20.56 -21.87
N PHE A 178 14.52 -20.13 -21.07
CA PHE A 178 13.26 -20.86 -20.92
C PHE A 178 12.19 -20.12 -21.73
N VAL A 179 12.17 -20.42 -23.03
CA VAL A 179 11.00 -20.25 -23.88
C VAL A 179 10.02 -21.36 -23.49
N THR A 180 8.87 -21.00 -22.93
CA THR A 180 7.62 -21.72 -23.17
C THR A 180 6.43 -20.79 -22.92
N ASN A 181 5.88 -20.31 -24.04
CA ASN A 181 4.47 -20.08 -24.35
C ASN A 181 3.50 -19.74 -23.19
N PHE A 182 3.05 -18.48 -23.18
CA PHE A 182 1.75 -18.10 -22.62
C PHE A 182 0.85 -17.63 -23.77
N GLN A 183 0.18 -18.59 -24.40
CA GLN A 183 -0.95 -18.41 -25.31
C GLN A 183 -2.13 -19.14 -24.68
N ARG A 184 -3.05 -18.39 -24.08
CA ARG A 184 -4.50 -18.44 -24.29
C ARG A 184 -5.18 -17.47 -23.32
#